data_AF-A0A6G3XPV7-F1
#
_entry.id   AF-A0A6G3XPV7-F1
#
_cell.length_a   1.000
_cell.length_b   1.000
_cell.length_c   1.000
_cell.angle_alpha   90.00
_cell.angle_beta   90.00
_cell.angle_gamma   90.00
#
_symmetry.space_group_name_H-M   'P 1'
#
loop_
_entity.id
_entity.type
_entity.pdbx_description
1 polymer ?
#
loop_
_entity_poly.entity_id
_entity_poly.type
_entity_poly.pdbx_seq_one_letter_code
_entity_poly.pdbx_strand_id
1 'polypeptide(L)'
;MPVPAPPPRPAEPGPGPRWARPALYGMLLAVGLAYFWNLSASGYANSFYSAAVQAGSESWKALFFGSLDSANAITVDKPPAALWPMALSVRLFGLNSWAILAPQVLMALATAAVLNTAVRRRF
;
A
#
# COMPACT_ATOMS: atom_id res chain seq x y z
N MET A 1 59.53 -2.38 -15.68
CA MET A 1 58.75 -3.56 -15.23
C MET A 1 57.43 -3.56 -15.96
N PRO A 2 56.92 -4.69 -16.49
CA PRO A 2 55.58 -4.76 -17.05
C PRO A 2 54.55 -4.44 -15.97
N VAL A 3 53.58 -3.58 -16.28
CA VAL A 3 52.46 -3.29 -15.37
C VAL A 3 51.55 -4.54 -15.33
N PRO A 4 51.18 -5.06 -14.15
CA PRO A 4 50.25 -6.19 -14.05
C PRO A 4 48.92 -5.83 -14.72
N ALA A 5 48.36 -6.77 -15.48
CA ALA A 5 47.04 -6.58 -16.07
C ALA A 5 45.99 -6.35 -14.97
N PRO A 6 45.04 -5.42 -15.15
CA PRO A 6 43.99 -5.19 -14.18
C PRO A 6 43.14 -6.46 -13.98
N PRO A 7 42.62 -6.69 -12.77
CA PRO A 7 41.82 -7.86 -12.47
C PRO A 7 40.58 -7.92 -13.37
N PRO A 8 40.11 -9.13 -13.73
CA PRO A 8 38.90 -9.27 -14.53
C PRO A 8 37.74 -8.59 -13.80
N ARG A 9 37.01 -7.73 -14.53
CA ARG A 9 35.80 -7.11 -13.99
C ARG A 9 34.82 -8.21 -13.58
N PRO A 10 34.12 -8.09 -12.45
CA PRO A 10 33.01 -8.97 -12.12
C PRO A 10 32.07 -9.06 -13.31
N ALA A 11 31.67 -10.28 -13.69
CA ALA A 11 30.71 -10.47 -14.76
C ALA A 11 29.46 -9.64 -14.45
N GLU A 12 29.11 -8.72 -15.35
CA GLU A 12 27.86 -7.98 -15.19
C GLU A 12 26.70 -8.98 -15.21
N PRO A 13 25.77 -8.91 -14.25
CA PRO A 13 24.61 -9.79 -14.22
C PRO A 13 23.88 -9.70 -15.56
N GLY A 14 23.78 -10.82 -16.26
CA GLY A 14 23.05 -10.90 -17.52
C GLY A 14 21.58 -10.47 -17.35
N PRO A 15 20.91 -10.01 -18.42
CA PRO A 15 19.49 -9.70 -18.36
C PRO A 15 18.69 -10.89 -17.83
N GLY A 16 17.95 -10.69 -16.74
CA GLY A 16 17.09 -11.74 -16.18
C GLY A 16 16.00 -12.20 -17.16
N PRO A 17 15.28 -13.30 -16.84
CA PRO A 17 14.32 -13.90 -17.75
C PRO A 17 13.24 -12.91 -18.23
N ARG A 18 13.00 -12.85 -19.53
CA ARG A 18 12.05 -11.90 -20.16
C ARG A 18 10.61 -12.08 -19.68
N TRP A 19 10.25 -13.26 -19.21
CA TRP A 19 8.91 -13.58 -18.70
C TRP A 19 8.66 -13.08 -17.27
N ALA A 20 9.69 -12.74 -16.50
CA ALA A 20 9.54 -12.40 -15.08
C ALA A 20 8.70 -11.13 -14.85
N ARG A 21 8.91 -10.09 -15.69
CA ARG A 21 8.15 -8.84 -15.63
C ARG A 21 6.67 -9.02 -16.00
N PRO A 22 6.32 -9.61 -17.17
CA PRO A 22 4.92 -9.83 -17.50
C PRO A 22 4.23 -10.78 -16.52
N ALA A 23 4.93 -11.78 -15.97
CA ALA A 23 4.37 -12.65 -14.92
C ALA A 23 4.02 -11.86 -13.65
N LEU A 24 4.91 -10.95 -13.20
CA LEU A 24 4.62 -10.07 -12.07
C LEU A 24 3.40 -9.18 -12.33
N TYR A 25 3.35 -8.51 -13.49
CA TYR A 25 2.20 -7.66 -13.82
C TYR A 25 0.91 -8.45 -13.96
N GLY A 26 0.95 -9.64 -14.56
CA GLY A 26 -0.19 -10.54 -14.64
C GLY A 26 -0.68 -10.97 -13.25
N MET A 27 0.23 -11.31 -12.34
CA MET A 27 -0.09 -11.66 -10.95
C MET A 27 -0.71 -10.48 -10.20
N LEU A 28 -0.11 -9.29 -10.28
CA LEU A 28 -0.64 -8.08 -9.63
C LEU A 28 -2.01 -7.70 -10.18
N LEU A 29 -2.21 -7.82 -11.49
CA LEU A 29 -3.50 -7.58 -12.13
C LEU A 29 -4.55 -8.60 -11.66
N ALA A 30 -4.22 -9.89 -11.64
CA ALA A 30 -5.13 -10.93 -11.20
C ALA A 30 -5.56 -10.74 -9.73
N VAL A 31 -4.59 -10.49 -8.84
CA VAL A 31 -4.88 -10.21 -7.42
C VAL A 31 -5.67 -8.92 -7.26
N GLY A 32 -5.30 -7.87 -8.00
CA GLY A 32 -6.02 -6.59 -7.97
C GLY A 32 -7.47 -6.76 -8.39
N LEU A 33 -7.72 -7.42 -9.52
CA LEU A 33 -9.07 -7.72 -10.00
C LEU A 33 -9.85 -8.55 -8.98
N ALA A 34 -9.24 -9.58 -8.39
CA ALA A 34 -9.88 -10.42 -7.39
C ALA A 34 -10.26 -9.62 -6.13
N TYR A 35 -9.39 -8.71 -5.66
CA TYR A 35 -9.65 -7.91 -4.45
C TYR A 35 -10.66 -6.80 -4.71
N PHE A 36 -10.62 -6.16 -5.88
CA PHE A 36 -11.60 -5.14 -6.26
C PHE A 36 -12.96 -5.75 -6.63
N TRP A 37 -13.02 -7.04 -6.96
CA TRP A 37 -14.26 -7.72 -7.28
C TRP A 37 -15.22 -7.70 -6.08
N ASN A 38 -16.34 -7.01 -6.25
CA ASN A 38 -17.38 -6.87 -5.23
C ASN A 38 -16.85 -6.32 -3.88
N LEU A 39 -15.87 -5.41 -3.92
CA LEU A 39 -15.22 -4.86 -2.73
C LEU A 39 -16.21 -4.30 -1.70
N SER A 40 -17.26 -3.63 -2.18
CA SER A 40 -18.31 -3.04 -1.35
C SER A 40 -19.13 -4.04 -0.54
N ALA A 41 -19.15 -5.34 -0.91
CA ALA A 41 -19.82 -6.37 -0.11
C ALA A 41 -19.18 -6.57 1.27
N SER A 42 -17.95 -6.08 1.47
CA SER A 42 -17.28 -6.10 2.77
C SER A 42 -17.79 -5.02 3.74
N GLY A 43 -18.74 -4.17 3.32
CA GLY A 43 -19.29 -3.09 4.14
C GLY A 43 -18.19 -2.13 4.58
N TYR A 44 -18.19 -1.74 5.85
CA TYR A 44 -17.13 -0.89 6.42
C TYR A 44 -15.98 -1.70 7.03
N ALA A 45 -15.90 -3.00 6.76
CA ALA A 45 -15.00 -3.95 7.42
C ALA A 45 -15.06 -3.81 8.96
N ASN A 46 -14.15 -3.04 9.55
CA ASN A 46 -14.18 -2.73 10.97
C ASN A 46 -14.76 -1.33 11.22
N SER A 47 -15.90 -1.27 11.90
CA SER A 47 -16.62 -0.03 12.21
C SER A 47 -15.85 0.92 13.11
N PHE A 48 -15.05 0.42 14.06
CA PHE A 48 -14.26 1.24 14.98
C PHE A 48 -13.19 2.05 14.25
N TYR A 49 -12.43 1.41 13.36
CA TYR A 49 -11.45 2.14 12.53
C TYR A 49 -12.12 3.01 11.47
N SER A 50 -13.27 2.58 10.94
CA SER A 50 -14.03 3.37 9.97
C SER A 50 -14.57 4.67 10.57
N ALA A 51 -14.97 4.67 11.84
CA ALA A 51 -15.34 5.88 12.57
C ALA A 51 -14.15 6.85 12.69
N ALA A 52 -12.95 6.34 13.00
CA ALA A 52 -11.74 7.15 13.04
C ALA A 52 -11.39 7.75 11.66
N VAL A 53 -11.58 6.95 10.61
CA VAL A 53 -11.38 7.37 9.21
C VAL A 53 -12.36 8.47 8.82
N GLN A 54 -13.64 8.35 9.22
CA GLN A 54 -14.64 9.39 9.00
C GLN A 54 -14.27 10.69 9.72
N ALA A 55 -13.96 10.64 11.02
CA ALA A 55 -13.54 11.81 11.78
C ALA A 55 -12.27 12.47 11.20
N GLY A 56 -11.30 11.66 10.79
CA GLY A 56 -10.09 12.14 10.12
C GLY A 56 -10.34 12.76 8.75
N SER A 57 -11.42 12.35 8.05
CA SER A 57 -11.80 12.98 6.78
C SER A 57 -12.34 14.41 6.97
N GLU A 58 -13.01 14.67 8.10
CA GLU A 58 -13.59 15.97 8.43
C GLU A 58 -12.57 16.93 9.05
N SER A 59 -11.63 16.42 9.86
CA SER A 59 -10.67 17.21 10.64
C SER A 59 -9.24 16.74 10.43
N TRP A 60 -8.36 17.64 9.96
CA TRP A 60 -6.92 17.37 9.84
C TRP A 60 -6.27 17.03 11.19
N LYS A 61 -6.80 17.58 12.29
CA LYS A 61 -6.33 17.26 13.63
C LYS A 61 -6.72 15.83 14.00
N ALA A 62 -7.97 15.44 13.76
CA ALA A 62 -8.43 14.06 13.98
C ALA A 62 -7.66 13.07 13.09
N LEU A 63 -7.32 13.44 11.85
CA LEU A 63 -6.49 12.65 10.95
C LEU A 63 -5.10 12.39 11.54
N PHE A 64 -4.43 13.44 12.00
CA PHE A 64 -3.07 13.35 12.50
C PHE A 64 -2.97 12.47 13.76
N PHE A 65 -3.97 12.54 14.64
CA PHE A 65 -3.99 11.80 15.90
C PHE A 65 -4.77 10.48 15.86
N GLY A 66 -5.49 10.17 14.77
CA GLY A 66 -6.34 8.97 14.69
C GLY A 66 -7.51 9.03 15.67
N SER A 67 -8.20 10.17 15.71
CA SER A 67 -9.36 10.34 16.59
C SER A 67 -10.64 9.71 16.04
N LEU A 68 -11.49 9.23 16.93
CA LEU A 68 -12.84 8.72 16.64
C LEU A 68 -13.88 9.82 16.42
N ASP A 69 -13.56 11.06 16.79
CA ASP A 69 -14.44 12.21 16.65
C ASP A 69 -13.67 13.40 16.07
N SER A 70 -14.37 14.27 15.34
CA SER A 70 -13.73 15.41 14.67
C SER A 70 -13.24 16.50 15.62
N ALA A 71 -13.75 16.51 16.87
CA ALA A 71 -13.32 17.39 17.96
C ALA A 71 -12.05 16.89 18.69
N ASN A 72 -11.61 15.66 18.40
CA ASN A 72 -10.42 15.03 18.99
C ASN A 72 -10.53 14.75 20.49
N ALA A 73 -11.71 14.34 20.96
CA ALA A 73 -11.94 13.97 22.35
C ALA A 73 -11.47 12.54 22.67
N ILE A 74 -11.56 11.61 21.72
CA ILE A 74 -11.18 10.20 21.91
C ILE A 74 -10.28 9.74 20.74
N THR A 75 -9.13 9.16 21.06
CA THR A 75 -8.20 8.60 20.06
C THR A 75 -8.21 7.08 20.03
N VAL A 76 -7.91 6.53 18.85
CA VAL A 76 -7.58 5.11 18.71
C VAL A 76 -6.25 4.85 19.46
N ASP A 77 -6.17 3.74 20.19
CA ASP A 77 -4.96 3.32 20.93
C ASP A 77 -3.75 2.95 20.02
N LYS A 78 -3.94 2.97 18.70
CA LYS A 78 -2.95 2.52 17.71
C LYS A 78 -2.36 3.72 16.96
N PRO A 79 -1.09 3.63 16.51
CA PRO A 79 -0.49 4.65 15.66
C PRO A 79 -1.37 4.96 14.43
N PRO A 80 -1.62 6.24 14.12
CA PRO A 80 -2.66 6.65 13.17
C PRO A 80 -2.24 6.50 11.70
N ALA A 81 -0.96 6.23 11.42
CA ALA A 81 -0.42 6.17 10.06
C ALA A 81 -1.18 5.18 9.16
N ALA A 82 -1.67 4.07 9.71
CA ALA A 82 -2.47 3.10 8.96
C ALA A 82 -3.84 3.65 8.52
N LEU A 83 -4.36 4.68 9.21
CA LEU A 83 -5.67 5.30 8.93
C LEU A 83 -5.59 6.39 7.86
N TRP A 84 -4.43 7.02 7.68
CA TRP A 84 -4.29 8.18 6.79
C TRP A 84 -4.70 7.91 5.35
N PRO A 85 -4.29 6.82 4.68
CA PRO A 85 -4.68 6.57 3.30
C PRO A 85 -6.19 6.43 3.13
N MET A 86 -6.85 5.78 4.10
CA MET A 86 -8.30 5.60 4.11
C MET A 86 -9.03 6.93 4.34
N ALA A 87 -8.59 7.72 5.33
CA ALA A 87 -9.22 8.98 5.67
C ALA A 87 -9.03 10.05 4.58
N LEU A 88 -7.88 10.08 3.92
CA LEU A 88 -7.67 10.92 2.74
C LEU A 88 -8.56 10.48 1.57
N SER A 89 -8.69 9.17 1.34
CA SER A 89 -9.59 8.64 0.31
C SER A 89 -11.05 9.00 0.58
N VAL A 90 -11.52 8.80 1.82
CA VAL A 90 -12.88 9.22 2.24
C VAL A 90 -13.08 10.73 2.11
N ARG A 91 -12.05 11.53 2.40
CA ARG A 91 -12.13 12.98 2.21
C ARG A 91 -12.28 13.40 0.74
N LEU A 92 -11.71 12.64 -0.19
CA LEU A 92 -11.77 12.91 -1.63
C LEU A 92 -13.05 12.35 -2.29
N PHE A 93 -13.49 11.17 -1.89
CA PHE A 93 -14.56 10.42 -2.56
C PHE A 93 -15.86 10.31 -1.74
N GLY A 94 -15.88 10.90 -0.54
CA GLY A 94 -16.98 10.75 0.43
C GLY A 94 -16.93 9.41 1.17
N LEU A 95 -17.69 9.33 2.28
CA LEU A 95 -17.77 8.11 3.07
C LEU A 95 -18.57 7.03 2.34
N ASN A 96 -17.88 5.98 1.96
CA ASN A 96 -18.47 4.74 1.45
C ASN A 96 -17.47 3.59 1.61
N SER A 97 -17.97 2.35 1.58
CA SER A 97 -17.16 1.13 1.70
C SER A 97 -15.97 1.09 0.75
N TRP A 98 -16.18 1.49 -0.50
CA TRP A 98 -15.15 1.43 -1.52
C TRP A 98 -14.01 2.43 -1.21
N ALA A 99 -14.34 3.66 -0.80
CA ALA A 99 -13.36 4.68 -0.43
C ALA A 99 -12.49 4.28 0.77
N ILE A 100 -13.02 3.49 1.72
CA ILE A 100 -12.24 2.95 2.85
C ILE A 100 -11.34 1.79 2.41
N LEU A 101 -11.84 0.88 1.56
CA LEU A 101 -11.17 -0.38 1.27
C LEU A 101 -10.20 -0.29 0.08
N ALA A 102 -10.48 0.54 -0.92
CA ALA A 102 -9.65 0.66 -2.12
C ALA A 102 -8.18 1.02 -1.82
N PRO A 103 -7.88 1.97 -0.91
CA PRO A 103 -6.49 2.25 -0.52
C PRO A 103 -5.77 1.03 0.06
N GLN A 104 -6.46 0.16 0.79
CA GLN A 104 -5.89 -1.05 1.37
C GLN A 104 -5.50 -2.06 0.29
N VAL A 105 -6.34 -2.23 -0.73
CA VAL A 105 -6.03 -3.08 -1.89
C VAL A 105 -4.79 -2.56 -2.62
N LEU A 106 -4.70 -1.25 -2.84
CA LEU A 106 -3.54 -0.63 -3.48
C LEU A 106 -2.25 -0.83 -2.66
N MET A 107 -2.34 -0.68 -1.34
CA MET A 107 -1.21 -0.96 -0.44
C MET A 107 -0.76 -2.42 -0.53
N ALA A 108 -1.69 -3.39 -0.58
CA ALA A 108 -1.35 -4.80 -0.74
C ALA A 108 -0.59 -5.08 -2.05
N LEU A 109 -1.06 -4.50 -3.18
CA LEU A 109 -0.37 -4.60 -4.47
C LEU A 109 1.01 -3.96 -4.44
N ALA A 110 1.13 -2.78 -3.81
CA ALA A 110 2.41 -2.09 -3.65
C ALA A 110 3.39 -2.91 -2.80
N THR A 111 2.93 -3.51 -1.70
CA THR A 111 3.75 -4.40 -0.87
C THR A 111 4.27 -5.60 -1.66
N ALA A 112 3.42 -6.24 -2.47
CA ALA A 112 3.84 -7.36 -3.32
C ALA A 112 4.89 -6.94 -4.37
N ALA A 113 4.72 -5.76 -4.98
CA ALA A 113 5.69 -5.21 -5.92
C ALA A 113 7.03 -4.89 -5.23
N VAL A 114 7.00 -4.22 -4.07
CA VAL A 114 8.20 -3.90 -3.29
C VAL A 114 8.94 -5.17 -2.88
N LEU A 115 8.22 -6.17 -2.38
CA LEU A 115 8.79 -7.46 -2.00
C LEU A 115 9.51 -8.12 -3.19
N ASN A 116 8.87 -8.16 -4.37
CA ASN A 116 9.51 -8.69 -5.57
C ASN A 116 10.80 -7.94 -5.91
N THR A 117 10.78 -6.60 -5.87
CA THR A 117 11.97 -5.79 -6.15
C THR A 117 13.08 -6.00 -5.12
N ALA A 118 12.75 -6.15 -3.83
CA ALA A 118 13.71 -6.40 -2.78
C ALA A 118 14.41 -7.75 -2.94
N VAL A 119 13.65 -8.81 -3.25
CA VAL A 119 14.18 -10.15 -3.50
C VAL A 119 15.09 -10.14 -4.74
N ARG A 120 14.63 -9.57 -5.87
CA ARG A 120 15.42 -9.48 -7.11
C ARG A 120 16.67 -8.59 -7.03
N ARG A 121 16.73 -7.68 -6.05
CA ARG A 121 17.92 -6.87 -5.79
C ARG A 121 18.98 -7.64 -5.02
N ARG A 122 18.57 -8.61 -4.19
CA ARG A 122 19.46 -9.34 -3.29
C ARG A 122 19.96 -10.67 -3.86
N PHE A 123 19.12 -11.35 -4.65
CA PHE A 123 19.38 -12.66 -5.25
C PHE A 123 19.32 -12.56 -6.78
#